data_AF-A0A015JD75-F1
#
_entry.id   AF-A0A015JD75-F1
#
_cell.length_a   1.000
_cell.length_b   1.000
_cell.length_c   1.000
_cell.angle_alpha   90.00
_cell.angle_beta   90.00
_cell.angle_gamma   90.00
#
_symmetry.space_group_name_H-M   'P 1'
#
loop_
_entity.id
_entity.type
_entity.pdbx_description
1 polymer ?
#
loop_
_entity_poly.entity_id
_entity_poly.type
_entity_poly.pdbx_seq_one_letter_code
_entity_poly.pdbx_strand_id
1 'polypeptide(L)'
;MNVLSESIAVFSPEEQEAERKVLKEFKNLTNSQIYEHIFIHRMMLRKQHVTNIHCPSDILGTDSCELILPSLHKTIQTVLSNTSDSSEFHLLDIGAASGEIIDWCFAKELEKNVQMNRQNIIHIIEPNSNLLQTYQQKLCEYAHLSQGIVYNGTVQDYFDMDDNANDGTNKLRVEAPLPLIPLDLINCIHMINYLVDITTPKIDPSNDIISFCKFIYSHLKPGGAIYIAHLDVLNLFNFNDDDEDNDYNAETYQKIQQITSARNSLLYEGNIIDHLHSSELNVCEVDYDSDDTMENSRKRKIKTIPKFNSYKLPSSLFSKSLADMSVLLLIDQLPKVKNDDRKFDIRLLENILEQVKEVAMTPVGEGKKKKFGLERGTRGGEIVWKIDIPLIISIIRKEKVHI
;
A
#
# COMPACT_ATOMS: atom_id res chain seq x y z
N MET A 1 -27.40 -24.11 -6.08
CA MET A 1 -28.25 -22.91 -6.28
C MET A 1 -28.05 -22.43 -7.71
N ASN A 2 -29.12 -21.89 -8.33
CA ASN A 2 -29.38 -21.90 -9.78
C ASN A 2 -28.37 -21.14 -10.67
N VAL A 3 -27.71 -21.86 -11.57
CA VAL A 3 -26.94 -21.28 -12.71
C VAL A 3 -27.82 -20.31 -13.54
N LEU A 4 -29.11 -20.61 -13.67
CA LEU A 4 -30.10 -19.78 -14.37
C LEU A 4 -30.36 -18.42 -13.68
N SER A 5 -30.23 -18.31 -12.36
CA SER A 5 -30.44 -17.00 -11.67
C SER A 5 -29.22 -16.09 -11.75
N GLU A 6 -28.02 -16.65 -11.86
CA GLU A 6 -26.80 -15.86 -12.01
C GLU A 6 -26.63 -15.36 -13.45
N SER A 7 -26.94 -16.17 -14.46
CA SER A 7 -26.90 -15.75 -15.87
C SER A 7 -27.89 -14.62 -16.18
N ILE A 8 -29.07 -14.61 -15.53
CA ILE A 8 -30.06 -13.52 -15.66
C ILE A 8 -29.54 -12.22 -15.02
N ALA A 9 -28.74 -12.32 -13.96
CA ALA A 9 -28.21 -11.15 -13.27
C ALA A 9 -27.08 -10.45 -14.04
N VAL A 10 -26.29 -11.17 -14.86
CA VAL A 10 -25.17 -10.60 -15.66
C VAL A 10 -25.66 -9.69 -16.79
N PHE A 11 -26.81 -10.03 -17.40
CA PHE A 11 -27.40 -9.27 -18.50
C PHE A 11 -28.60 -8.44 -18.06
N SER A 12 -28.70 -8.12 -16.77
CA SER A 12 -29.81 -7.30 -16.29
C SER A 12 -29.72 -5.88 -16.88
N PRO A 13 -30.85 -5.17 -17.03
CA PRO A 13 -30.84 -3.77 -17.47
C PRO A 13 -29.94 -2.88 -16.61
N GLU A 14 -29.84 -3.17 -15.31
CA GLU A 14 -28.97 -2.46 -14.37
C GLU A 14 -27.49 -2.67 -14.66
N GLU A 15 -27.04 -3.90 -14.94
CA GLU A 15 -25.65 -4.18 -15.31
C GLU A 15 -25.29 -3.54 -16.67
N GLN A 16 -26.18 -3.60 -17.66
CA GLN A 16 -25.97 -2.97 -18.97
C GLN A 16 -25.85 -1.44 -18.87
N GLU A 17 -26.68 -0.82 -18.04
CA GLU A 17 -26.61 0.62 -17.79
C GLU A 17 -25.36 1.01 -17.00
N ALA A 18 -24.93 0.19 -16.03
CA ALA A 18 -23.69 0.41 -15.28
C ALA A 18 -22.47 0.33 -16.21
N GLU A 19 -22.40 -0.70 -17.05
CA GLU A 19 -21.37 -0.84 -18.09
C GLU A 19 -21.30 0.38 -18.99
N ARG A 20 -22.43 0.81 -19.56
CA ARG A 20 -22.47 1.98 -20.44
C ARG A 20 -21.96 3.25 -19.75
N LYS A 21 -22.30 3.43 -18.46
CA LYS A 21 -21.81 4.57 -17.65
C LYS A 21 -20.30 4.49 -17.42
N VAL A 22 -19.81 3.35 -16.97
CA VAL A 22 -18.39 3.11 -16.66
C VAL A 22 -17.52 3.28 -17.89
N LEU A 23 -17.89 2.69 -19.02
CA LEU A 23 -17.12 2.83 -20.27
C LEU A 23 -17.10 4.28 -20.76
N LYS A 24 -18.23 5.00 -20.64
CA LYS A 24 -18.29 6.44 -20.99
C LYS A 24 -17.43 7.30 -20.05
N GLU A 25 -17.44 6.99 -18.76
CA GLU A 25 -16.63 7.64 -17.73
C GLU A 25 -15.13 7.50 -18.06
N PHE A 26 -14.65 6.26 -18.19
CA PHE A 26 -13.23 5.97 -18.38
C PHE A 26 -12.68 6.38 -19.75
N LYS A 27 -13.52 6.43 -20.80
CA LYS A 27 -13.12 6.93 -22.13
C LYS A 27 -12.69 8.40 -22.13
N ASN A 28 -13.08 9.17 -21.11
CA ASN A 28 -12.75 10.59 -21.00
C ASN A 28 -11.56 10.87 -20.07
N LEU A 29 -11.01 9.85 -19.41
CA LEU A 29 -9.88 10.00 -18.50
C LEU A 29 -8.54 9.93 -19.25
N THR A 30 -7.55 10.65 -18.73
CA THR A 30 -6.13 10.44 -19.06
C THR A 30 -5.54 9.33 -18.22
N ASN A 31 -4.38 8.80 -18.63
CA ASN A 31 -3.64 7.81 -17.86
C ASN A 31 -3.28 8.32 -16.45
N SER A 32 -2.90 9.59 -16.33
CA SER A 32 -2.59 10.25 -15.06
C SER A 32 -3.77 10.34 -14.09
N GLN A 33 -5.01 10.29 -14.59
CA GLN A 33 -6.22 10.40 -13.77
C GLN A 33 -6.73 9.05 -13.24
N ILE A 34 -6.41 7.94 -13.90
CA ILE A 34 -7.07 6.64 -13.65
C ILE A 34 -6.87 6.17 -12.21
N TYR A 35 -5.64 6.27 -11.70
CA TYR A 35 -5.32 5.76 -10.37
C TYR A 35 -6.15 6.45 -9.29
N GLU A 36 -6.08 7.78 -9.25
CA GLU A 36 -6.85 8.60 -8.31
C GLU A 36 -8.35 8.31 -8.47
N HIS A 37 -8.81 8.19 -9.72
CA HIS A 37 -10.20 7.91 -10.03
C HIS A 37 -10.69 6.56 -9.51
N ILE A 38 -9.90 5.48 -9.68
CA ILE A 38 -10.21 4.15 -9.13
C ILE A 38 -10.22 4.18 -7.61
N PHE A 39 -9.19 4.78 -7.01
CA PHE A 39 -9.05 4.82 -5.57
C PHE A 39 -10.22 5.59 -4.92
N ILE A 40 -10.46 6.82 -5.34
CA ILE A 40 -11.50 7.70 -4.76
C ILE A 40 -12.91 7.17 -5.05
N HIS A 41 -13.19 6.79 -6.29
CA HIS A 41 -14.57 6.51 -6.70
C HIS A 41 -14.98 5.05 -6.60
N ARG A 42 -14.04 4.11 -6.52
CA ARG A 42 -14.34 2.68 -6.43
C ARG A 42 -13.81 2.03 -5.16
N MET A 43 -12.53 2.17 -4.80
CA MET A 43 -12.02 1.57 -3.57
C MET A 43 -12.61 2.23 -2.31
N MET A 44 -12.64 3.56 -2.29
CA MET A 44 -13.19 4.38 -1.21
C MET A 44 -14.71 4.63 -1.37
N LEU A 45 -15.38 3.86 -2.24
CA LEU A 45 -16.82 3.99 -2.46
C LEU A 45 -17.57 3.80 -1.15
N ARG A 46 -18.43 4.75 -0.80
CA ARG A 46 -19.24 4.72 0.42
C ARG A 46 -20.39 3.71 0.31
N LYS A 47 -20.77 3.12 1.45
CA LYS A 47 -22.05 2.41 1.60
C LYS A 47 -23.23 3.39 1.41
N GLN A 48 -24.38 2.90 0.92
CA GLN A 48 -25.52 3.72 0.50
C GLN A 48 -26.04 4.69 1.56
N HIS A 49 -25.97 4.32 2.84
CA HIS A 49 -26.47 5.13 3.97
C HIS A 49 -25.42 6.07 4.57
N VAL A 50 -24.19 6.06 4.05
CA VAL A 50 -23.07 6.87 4.54
C VAL A 50 -23.00 8.16 3.74
N THR A 51 -23.19 9.29 4.41
CA THR A 51 -23.01 10.62 3.81
C THR A 51 -21.55 11.06 3.83
N ASN A 52 -20.81 10.79 4.90
CA ASN A 52 -19.38 11.06 5.03
C ASN A 52 -18.67 9.84 5.62
N ILE A 53 -17.44 9.56 5.17
CA ILE A 53 -16.64 8.46 5.71
C ILE A 53 -16.10 8.89 7.08
N HIS A 54 -16.53 8.21 8.13
CA HIS A 54 -16.05 8.46 9.50
C HIS A 54 -15.19 7.32 10.02
N CYS A 55 -15.37 6.12 9.48
CA CYS A 55 -14.59 4.94 9.84
C CYS A 55 -14.36 4.04 8.63
N PRO A 56 -13.39 3.12 8.67
CA PRO A 56 -13.14 2.19 7.57
C PRO A 56 -14.37 1.35 7.20
N SER A 57 -15.22 1.03 8.18
CA SER A 57 -16.44 0.25 7.94
C SER A 57 -17.52 1.01 7.19
N ASP A 58 -17.35 2.29 6.90
CA ASP A 58 -18.23 3.03 6.00
C ASP A 58 -17.95 2.75 4.52
N ILE A 59 -16.80 2.14 4.23
CA ILE A 59 -16.32 1.86 2.88
C ILE A 59 -16.94 0.56 2.36
N LEU A 60 -17.55 0.66 1.18
CA LEU A 60 -18.04 -0.46 0.39
C LEU A 60 -16.91 -1.13 -0.37
N GLY A 61 -16.10 -0.37 -1.11
CA GLY A 61 -15.23 -0.89 -2.19
C GLY A 61 -14.16 -1.90 -1.77
N THR A 62 -13.69 -1.84 -0.53
CA THR A 62 -12.70 -2.75 0.04
C THR A 62 -12.96 -2.97 1.52
N ASP A 63 -12.58 -4.14 2.05
CA ASP A 63 -12.48 -4.38 3.50
C ASP A 63 -11.05 -4.23 4.05
N SER A 64 -10.05 -4.03 3.19
CA SER A 64 -8.64 -3.91 3.60
C SER A 64 -8.42 -2.82 4.64
N CYS A 65 -9.11 -1.68 4.51
CA CYS A 65 -9.03 -0.58 5.47
C CYS A 65 -9.45 -1.00 6.89
N GLU A 66 -10.47 -1.87 7.02
CA GLU A 66 -10.91 -2.40 8.31
C GLU A 66 -9.92 -3.43 8.86
N LEU A 67 -9.40 -4.30 7.99
CA LEU A 67 -8.52 -5.42 8.35
C LEU A 67 -7.12 -4.97 8.80
N ILE A 68 -6.63 -3.83 8.31
CA ILE A 68 -5.33 -3.26 8.68
C ILE A 68 -5.33 -2.81 10.15
N LEU A 69 -6.40 -2.15 10.60
CA LEU A 69 -6.42 -1.41 11.86
C LEU A 69 -5.98 -2.21 13.09
N PRO A 70 -6.50 -3.43 13.38
CA PRO A 70 -6.14 -4.13 14.62
C PRO A 70 -4.63 -4.39 14.75
N SER A 71 -3.98 -4.74 13.63
CA SER A 71 -2.54 -4.99 13.61
C SER A 71 -1.72 -3.70 13.67
N LEU A 72 -2.18 -2.61 13.04
CA LEU A 72 -1.52 -1.31 13.09
C LEU A 72 -1.59 -0.72 14.51
N HIS A 73 -2.76 -0.73 15.16
CA HIS A 73 -2.93 -0.33 16.56
C HIS A 73 -1.96 -1.07 17.47
N LYS A 74 -1.90 -2.40 17.36
CA LYS A 74 -0.97 -3.23 18.16
C LYS A 74 0.49 -2.88 17.88
N THR A 75 0.84 -2.59 16.64
CA THR A 75 2.21 -2.21 16.24
C THR A 75 2.59 -0.88 16.88
N ILE A 76 1.75 0.16 16.74
CA ILE A 76 1.99 1.47 17.34
C ILE A 76 2.12 1.35 18.86
N GLN A 77 1.22 0.63 19.54
CA GLN A 77 1.29 0.43 20.99
C GLN A 77 2.58 -0.25 21.44
N THR A 78 3.05 -1.23 20.66
CA THR A 78 4.33 -1.91 20.93
C THR A 78 5.51 -0.94 20.78
N VAL A 79 5.54 -0.15 19.70
CA VAL A 79 6.60 0.85 19.47
C VAL A 79 6.59 1.91 20.57
N LEU A 80 5.43 2.48 20.90
CA LEU A 80 5.28 3.47 21.97
C LEU A 80 5.85 2.97 23.30
N SER A 81 5.63 1.70 23.62
CA SER A 81 6.17 1.07 24.83
C SER A 81 7.69 0.87 24.76
N ASN A 82 8.23 0.57 23.58
CA ASN A 82 9.65 0.26 23.39
C ASN A 82 10.55 1.49 23.24
N THR A 83 9.97 2.64 22.89
CA THR A 83 10.67 3.91 22.67
C THR A 83 10.23 5.00 23.65
N SER A 84 9.68 4.62 24.80
CA SER A 84 9.17 5.52 25.84
C SER A 84 10.24 6.43 26.47
N ASP A 85 11.51 6.17 26.19
CA ASP A 85 12.68 6.89 26.67
C ASP A 85 12.94 8.20 25.88
N SER A 86 12.24 8.44 24.77
CA SER A 86 12.44 9.61 23.92
C SER A 86 11.37 10.70 24.15
N SER A 87 11.79 11.98 24.13
CA SER A 87 10.91 13.16 24.18
C SER A 87 10.12 13.38 22.89
N GLU A 88 10.50 12.74 21.78
CA GLU A 88 9.86 12.88 20.47
C GLU A 88 9.53 11.51 19.87
N PHE A 89 8.35 11.39 19.25
CA PHE A 89 7.92 10.23 18.48
C PHE A 89 7.88 10.59 17.00
N HIS A 90 8.74 9.97 16.20
CA HIS A 90 8.80 10.22 14.76
C HIS A 90 8.16 9.08 13.98
N LEU A 91 7.12 9.41 13.23
CA LEU A 91 6.44 8.53 12.29
C LEU A 91 6.75 8.99 10.87
N LEU A 92 7.17 8.09 9.99
CA LEU A 92 7.23 8.35 8.54
C LEU A 92 6.10 7.60 7.84
N ASP A 93 5.19 8.31 7.18
CA ASP A 93 4.12 7.72 6.37
C ASP A 93 4.49 7.78 4.88
N ILE A 94 4.67 6.62 4.25
CA ILE A 94 5.13 6.49 2.87
C ILE A 94 3.98 6.01 1.98
N GLY A 95 3.65 6.80 0.96
CA GLY A 95 2.42 6.62 0.18
C GLY A 95 1.19 7.01 0.99
N ALA A 96 1.27 8.19 1.62
CA ALA A 96 0.36 8.63 2.66
C ALA A 96 -1.06 8.96 2.18
N ALA A 97 -1.24 9.15 0.86
CA ALA A 97 -2.49 9.52 0.23
C ALA A 97 -3.14 10.74 0.94
N SER A 98 -4.46 10.72 1.12
CA SER A 98 -5.22 11.81 1.75
C SER A 98 -5.25 11.75 3.28
N GLY A 99 -4.54 10.80 3.90
CA GLY A 99 -4.36 10.75 5.36
C GLY A 99 -5.55 10.23 6.14
N GLU A 100 -6.42 9.40 5.56
CA GLU A 100 -7.52 8.73 6.30
C GLU A 100 -7.02 7.94 7.52
N ILE A 101 -5.81 7.39 7.45
CA ILE A 101 -5.22 6.64 8.56
C ILE A 101 -4.92 7.51 9.79
N ILE A 102 -4.81 8.83 9.62
CA ILE A 102 -4.66 9.79 10.72
C ILE A 102 -5.90 9.72 11.63
N ASP A 103 -7.08 9.87 11.03
CA ASP A 103 -8.37 9.87 11.72
C ASP A 103 -8.65 8.51 12.35
N TRP A 104 -8.35 7.44 11.62
CA TRP A 104 -8.72 6.08 12.02
C TRP A 104 -7.76 5.47 13.03
N CYS A 105 -6.51 5.90 13.06
CA CYS A 105 -5.47 5.25 13.86
C CYS A 105 -4.51 6.24 14.54
N PHE A 106 -3.76 7.03 13.76
CA PHE A 106 -2.61 7.77 14.32
C PHE A 106 -3.02 8.77 15.39
N ALA A 107 -4.04 9.59 15.13
CA ALA A 107 -4.50 10.60 16.09
C ALA A 107 -4.85 9.95 17.44
N LYS A 108 -5.61 8.85 17.42
CA LYS A 108 -6.06 8.16 18.64
C LYS A 108 -4.91 7.46 19.38
N GLU A 109 -4.02 6.75 18.69
CA GLU A 109 -2.95 6.02 19.37
C GLU A 109 -1.85 6.95 19.89
N LEU A 110 -1.55 8.02 19.14
CA LEU A 110 -0.49 8.97 19.50
C LEU A 110 -0.94 10.00 20.55
N GLU A 111 -2.24 10.13 20.83
CA GLU A 111 -2.74 10.95 21.95
C GLU A 111 -2.17 10.46 23.30
N LYS A 112 -1.84 9.16 23.42
CA LYS A 112 -1.21 8.59 24.62
C LYS A 112 0.14 9.22 24.96
N ASN A 113 0.88 9.71 23.96
CA ASN A 113 2.16 10.40 24.16
C ASN A 113 1.99 11.74 24.88
N VAL A 114 0.81 12.37 24.81
CA VAL A 114 0.53 13.62 25.54
C VAL A 114 0.67 13.40 27.05
N GLN A 115 0.22 12.25 27.55
CA GLN A 115 0.34 11.88 28.97
C GLN A 115 1.81 11.63 29.38
N MET A 116 2.69 11.37 28.41
CA MET A 116 4.10 11.10 28.59
C MET A 116 4.97 12.34 28.33
N ASN A 117 4.38 13.52 28.09
CA ASN A 117 5.06 14.75 27.67
C ASN A 117 5.95 14.54 26.43
N ARG A 118 5.49 13.69 25.49
CA ARG A 118 6.22 13.34 24.27
C ARG A 118 5.56 13.99 23.06
N GLN A 119 6.34 14.67 22.21
CA GLN A 119 5.83 15.31 21.00
C GLN A 119 5.67 14.27 19.87
N ASN A 120 4.56 14.33 19.13
CA ASN A 120 4.35 13.48 17.96
C ASN A 120 4.67 14.23 16.67
N ILE A 121 5.59 13.70 15.87
CA ILE A 121 6.04 14.30 14.61
C ILE A 121 5.78 13.31 13.47
N ILE A 122 5.00 13.73 12.47
CA ILE A 122 4.63 12.92 11.31
C ILE A 122 5.33 13.47 10.07
N HIS A 123 6.25 12.68 9.53
CA HIS A 123 6.92 12.89 8.25
C HIS A 123 6.12 12.20 7.14
N ILE A 124 6.11 12.77 5.93
CA ILE A 124 5.22 12.35 4.84
C ILE A 124 6.01 12.18 3.56
N ILE A 125 5.78 11.08 2.83
CA ILE A 125 6.16 10.92 1.42
C ILE A 125 4.88 10.68 0.62
N GLU A 126 4.52 11.62 -0.25
CA GLU A 126 3.36 11.52 -1.14
C GLU A 126 3.64 12.31 -2.43
N PRO A 127 3.74 11.65 -3.59
CA PRO A 127 4.00 12.33 -4.86
C PRO A 127 2.80 13.13 -5.41
N ASN A 128 1.56 12.86 -4.98
CA ASN A 128 0.39 13.61 -5.43
C ASN A 128 0.13 14.83 -4.54
N SER A 129 0.33 16.03 -5.09
CA SER A 129 0.19 17.28 -4.34
C SER A 129 -1.22 17.54 -3.78
N ASN A 130 -2.27 17.06 -4.44
CA ASN A 130 -3.65 17.27 -3.98
C ASN A 130 -3.97 16.38 -2.78
N LEU A 131 -3.53 15.10 -2.83
CA LEU A 131 -3.67 14.17 -1.72
C LEU A 131 -2.84 14.66 -0.52
N LEU A 132 -1.59 15.07 -0.77
CA LEU A 132 -0.72 15.64 0.25
C LEU A 132 -1.32 16.88 0.92
N GLN A 133 -1.90 17.81 0.15
CA GLN A 133 -2.57 18.98 0.72
C GLN A 133 -3.72 18.57 1.66
N THR A 134 -4.50 17.55 1.28
CA THR A 134 -5.59 17.01 2.10
C THR A 134 -5.04 16.38 3.39
N TYR A 135 -3.98 15.59 3.28
CA TYR A 135 -3.28 15.00 4.44
C TYR A 135 -2.82 16.08 5.44
N GLN A 136 -2.18 17.14 4.96
CA GLN A 136 -1.67 18.23 5.79
C GLN A 136 -2.79 19.01 6.48
N GLN A 137 -3.93 19.21 5.81
CA GLN A 137 -5.11 19.82 6.43
C GLN A 137 -5.63 18.97 7.59
N LYS A 138 -5.72 17.64 7.42
CA LYS A 138 -6.12 16.73 8.49
C LYS A 138 -5.18 16.75 9.69
N LEU A 139 -3.86 16.79 9.47
CA LEU A 139 -2.90 16.91 10.57
C LEU A 139 -3.18 18.13 11.45
N CYS A 140 -3.53 19.27 10.86
CA CYS A 140 -3.84 20.51 11.58
C CYS A 140 -5.09 20.42 12.46
N GLU A 141 -5.96 19.43 12.26
CA GLU A 141 -7.17 19.23 13.08
C GLU A 141 -6.82 18.66 14.48
N TYR A 142 -5.66 18.03 14.63
CA TYR A 142 -5.23 17.35 15.86
C TYR A 142 -4.05 18.06 16.53
N ALA A 143 -4.33 18.80 17.60
CA ALA A 143 -3.34 19.66 18.27
C ALA A 143 -2.10 18.92 18.83
N HIS A 144 -2.19 17.63 19.10
CA HIS A 144 -1.09 16.80 19.60
C HIS A 144 -0.24 16.17 18.49
N LEU A 145 -0.56 16.43 17.22
CA LEU A 145 0.22 15.99 16.07
C LEU A 145 0.95 17.20 15.46
N SER A 146 2.24 17.03 15.16
CA SER A 146 3.04 18.01 14.45
C SER A 146 3.42 17.47 13.08
N GLN A 147 3.39 18.31 12.06
CA GLN A 147 3.96 17.98 10.77
C GLN A 147 5.49 18.07 10.84
N GLY A 148 6.16 16.99 10.43
CA GLY A 148 7.59 16.94 10.22
C GLY A 148 7.95 17.35 8.79
N ILE A 149 8.89 16.60 8.22
CA ILE A 149 9.40 16.83 6.86
C ILE A 149 8.45 16.20 5.84
N VAL A 150 8.24 16.92 4.74
CA VAL A 150 7.33 16.53 3.66
C VAL A 150 8.11 16.36 2.37
N TYR A 151 7.96 15.20 1.76
CA TYR A 151 8.60 14.79 0.52
C TYR A 151 7.56 14.66 -0.58
N ASN A 152 7.62 15.55 -1.56
CA ASN A 152 6.72 15.59 -2.70
C ASN A 152 7.36 14.85 -3.89
N GLY A 153 7.49 13.54 -3.76
CA GLY A 153 8.13 12.65 -4.72
C GLY A 153 7.87 11.19 -4.37
N THR A 154 8.36 10.29 -5.21
CA THR A 154 8.28 8.85 -4.94
C THR A 154 9.34 8.44 -3.93
N VAL A 155 9.15 7.35 -3.20
CA VAL A 155 10.15 6.94 -2.20
C VAL A 155 11.50 6.60 -2.83
N GLN A 156 11.49 6.09 -4.07
CA GLN A 156 12.66 5.76 -4.87
C GLN A 156 13.56 6.97 -5.12
N ASP A 157 12.98 8.16 -5.25
CA ASP A 157 13.73 9.42 -5.43
C ASP A 157 14.67 9.72 -4.24
N TYR A 158 14.44 9.09 -3.08
CA TYR A 158 15.13 9.39 -1.82
C TYR A 158 16.04 8.29 -1.29
N PHE A 159 16.09 7.10 -1.92
CA PHE A 159 17.02 6.03 -1.50
C PHE A 159 17.95 5.49 -2.59
N ASP A 160 17.69 5.75 -3.87
CA ASP A 160 18.60 5.40 -4.96
C ASP A 160 19.76 6.41 -5.08
N MET A 161 20.67 6.35 -4.12
CA MET A 161 22.01 6.93 -4.26
C MET A 161 22.90 5.93 -4.98
N ASP A 162 22.61 5.66 -6.25
CA ASP A 162 23.47 4.85 -7.09
C ASP A 162 24.77 5.65 -7.36
N ASP A 163 25.87 5.27 -6.70
CA ASP A 163 27.22 5.84 -6.83
C ASP A 163 27.80 5.69 -8.27
N ASN A 164 27.11 4.97 -9.16
CA ASN A 164 27.53 4.72 -10.54
C ASN A 164 26.74 5.51 -11.60
N ALA A 165 25.88 6.47 -11.22
CA ALA A 165 25.15 7.33 -12.17
C ALA A 165 26.06 8.40 -12.81
N ASN A 166 27.06 7.95 -13.59
CA ASN A 166 27.89 8.76 -14.47
C ASN A 166 27.35 8.85 -15.90
N ASP A 167 26.09 8.46 -16.16
CA ASP A 167 25.44 8.71 -17.45
C ASP A 167 24.60 9.98 -17.41
N GLY A 168 25.08 10.99 -18.14
CA GLY A 168 24.67 12.39 -18.11
C GLY A 168 23.31 12.72 -18.73
N THR A 169 22.28 11.90 -18.53
CA THR A 169 20.92 12.16 -19.01
C THR A 169 19.87 11.92 -17.94
N ASN A 170 19.77 12.89 -17.01
CA ASN A 170 18.62 13.30 -16.18
C ASN A 170 19.09 13.77 -14.80
N LYS A 171 19.86 14.87 -14.80
CA LYS A 171 20.11 15.66 -13.60
C LYS A 171 18.87 16.52 -13.28
N LEU A 172 17.92 15.89 -12.62
CA LEU A 172 16.91 16.55 -11.77
C LEU A 172 16.66 15.66 -10.53
N ARG A 173 17.73 15.07 -9.97
CA ARG A 173 17.73 14.54 -8.60
C ARG A 173 17.81 15.74 -7.64
N VAL A 174 16.64 16.28 -7.31
CA VAL A 174 16.36 17.34 -6.32
C VAL A 174 15.58 16.63 -5.21
N GLU A 175 15.78 16.76 -3.90
CA GLU A 175 16.58 17.59 -3.02
C GLU A 175 16.66 16.80 -1.69
N ALA A 176 17.87 16.60 -1.17
CA ALA A 176 18.20 15.94 0.10
C ALA A 176 17.79 14.45 0.26
N PRO A 177 18.67 13.59 0.81
CA PRO A 177 18.25 12.27 1.28
C PRO A 177 17.12 12.41 2.31
N LEU A 178 16.35 11.33 2.54
CA LEU A 178 15.44 11.26 3.69
C LEU A 178 16.16 11.76 4.94
N PRO A 179 15.45 12.41 5.87
CA PRO A 179 16.11 13.07 6.98
C PRO A 179 16.88 11.99 7.74
N LEU A 180 18.12 12.28 8.10
CA LEU A 180 18.94 11.44 9.00
C LEU A 180 18.34 11.34 10.42
N ILE A 181 17.07 11.70 10.60
CA ILE A 181 16.34 11.63 11.85
C ILE A 181 15.95 10.17 12.08
N PRO A 182 16.37 9.56 13.19
CA PRO A 182 15.94 8.22 13.55
C PRO A 182 14.42 8.15 13.73
N LEU A 183 13.77 7.14 13.15
CA LEU A 183 12.32 6.97 13.11
C LEU A 183 11.86 5.93 14.12
N ASP A 184 10.75 6.20 14.81
CA ASP A 184 10.09 5.25 15.71
C ASP A 184 9.22 4.26 14.93
N LEU A 185 8.46 4.77 13.96
CA LEU A 185 7.57 3.99 13.11
C LEU A 185 7.68 4.43 11.66
N ILE A 186 7.70 3.46 10.74
CA ILE A 186 7.58 3.68 9.30
C ILE A 186 6.34 2.95 8.82
N ASN A 187 5.37 3.66 8.27
CA ASN A 187 4.13 3.12 7.73
C ASN A 187 4.16 3.09 6.20
N CYS A 188 3.78 1.96 5.61
CA CYS A 188 3.76 1.74 4.17
C CYS A 188 2.49 0.96 3.79
N ILE A 189 1.35 1.63 3.71
CA ILE A 189 0.08 1.00 3.32
C ILE A 189 -0.11 1.15 1.81
N HIS A 190 -0.28 0.03 1.11
CA HIS A 190 -0.45 -0.11 -0.34
C HIS A 190 0.66 0.47 -1.25
N MET A 191 1.64 1.19 -0.70
CA MET A 191 2.73 1.79 -1.45
C MET A 191 3.65 0.77 -2.15
N ILE A 192 3.94 -0.37 -1.50
CA ILE A 192 4.86 -1.38 -2.06
C ILE A 192 4.41 -1.93 -3.42
N ASN A 193 3.13 -1.76 -3.76
CA ASN A 193 2.56 -2.10 -5.06
C ASN A 193 3.24 -1.35 -6.22
N TYR A 194 3.81 -0.18 -5.95
CA TYR A 194 4.40 0.74 -6.92
C TYR A 194 5.93 0.82 -6.82
N LEU A 195 6.56 -0.04 -6.02
CA LEU A 195 8.02 0.01 -5.83
C LEU A 195 8.78 -0.32 -7.12
N VAL A 196 8.30 -1.30 -7.88
CA VAL A 196 8.97 -1.82 -9.09
C VAL A 196 8.30 -1.26 -10.34
N ASP A 197 9.08 -0.58 -11.19
CA ASP A 197 8.60 -0.08 -12.48
C ASP A 197 8.60 -1.17 -13.56
N ILE A 198 7.42 -1.75 -13.80
CA ILE A 198 7.23 -2.81 -14.82
C ILE A 198 7.37 -2.32 -16.26
N THR A 199 7.39 -1.01 -16.49
CA THR A 199 7.57 -0.44 -17.83
C THR A 199 9.03 -0.54 -18.30
N THR A 200 9.97 -0.80 -17.38
CA THR A 200 11.37 -1.04 -17.71
C THR A 200 11.57 -2.43 -18.34
N PRO A 201 12.48 -2.58 -19.33
CA PRO A 201 12.72 -3.88 -19.98
C PRO A 201 13.26 -4.96 -19.03
N LYS A 202 14.04 -4.55 -18.03
CA LYS A 202 14.63 -5.44 -17.02
C LYS A 202 14.24 -4.95 -15.64
N ILE A 203 13.58 -5.81 -14.89
CA ILE A 203 13.23 -5.57 -13.48
C ILE A 203 14.02 -6.51 -12.59
N ASP A 204 14.33 -6.08 -11.37
CA ASP A 204 14.80 -6.95 -10.29
C ASP A 204 13.99 -6.70 -9.01
N PRO A 205 12.77 -7.24 -8.94
CA PRO A 205 11.87 -6.97 -7.83
C PRO A 205 12.43 -7.40 -6.48
N SER A 206 13.29 -8.42 -6.45
CA SER A 206 13.90 -8.88 -5.20
C SER A 206 14.89 -7.84 -4.70
N ASN A 207 15.78 -7.35 -5.57
CA ASN A 207 16.74 -6.32 -5.19
C ASN A 207 16.06 -5.00 -4.82
N ASP A 208 15.01 -4.60 -5.54
CA ASP A 208 14.26 -3.37 -5.26
C ASP A 208 13.63 -3.41 -3.85
N ILE A 209 12.95 -4.52 -3.52
CA ILE A 209 12.34 -4.73 -2.20
C ILE A 209 13.41 -4.81 -1.10
N ILE A 210 14.51 -5.53 -1.34
CA ILE A 210 15.61 -5.65 -0.38
C ILE A 210 16.24 -4.29 -0.10
N SER A 211 16.53 -3.52 -1.15
CA SER A 211 17.17 -2.20 -1.05
C SER A 211 16.26 -1.23 -0.31
N PHE A 212 14.98 -1.17 -0.68
CA PHE A 212 13.97 -0.40 0.03
C PHE A 212 13.90 -0.76 1.52
N CYS A 213 13.76 -2.05 1.86
CA CYS A 213 13.67 -2.50 3.24
C CYS A 213 14.95 -2.22 4.04
N LYS A 214 16.14 -2.43 3.46
CA LYS A 214 17.42 -2.08 4.10
C LYS A 214 17.50 -0.59 4.41
N PHE A 215 17.12 0.23 3.44
CA PHE A 215 17.15 1.67 3.57
C PHE A 215 16.21 2.18 4.66
N ILE A 216 14.94 1.77 4.69
CA ILE A 216 14.04 2.21 5.76
C ILE A 216 14.42 1.62 7.12
N TYR A 217 14.98 0.41 7.17
CA TYR A 217 15.45 -0.22 8.40
C TYR A 217 16.68 0.49 8.99
N SER A 218 17.55 1.07 8.16
CA SER A 218 18.70 1.85 8.64
C SER A 218 18.26 3.10 9.41
N HIS A 219 17.08 3.65 9.09
CA HIS A 219 16.53 4.83 9.76
C HIS A 219 15.78 4.50 11.06
N LEU A 220 15.46 3.24 11.34
CA LEU A 220 14.75 2.88 12.56
C LEU A 220 15.60 3.07 13.82
N LYS A 221 14.98 3.66 14.85
CA LYS A 221 15.46 3.64 16.23
C LYS A 221 15.44 2.20 16.79
N PRO A 222 16.33 1.87 17.73
CA PRO A 222 16.17 0.67 18.56
C PRO A 222 14.80 0.67 19.26
N GLY A 223 14.02 -0.39 19.08
CA GLY A 223 12.63 -0.50 19.55
C GLY A 223 11.57 -0.13 18.52
N GLY A 224 11.97 0.49 17.40
CA GLY A 224 11.09 0.92 16.32
C GLY A 224 10.61 -0.21 15.40
N ALA A 225 9.68 0.12 14.51
CA ALA A 225 9.09 -0.83 13.56
C ALA A 225 8.81 -0.24 12.18
N ILE A 226 8.83 -1.09 11.15
CA ILE A 226 8.24 -0.85 9.84
C ILE A 226 6.95 -1.67 9.74
N TYR A 227 5.89 -1.04 9.26
CA TYR A 227 4.59 -1.65 8.98
C TYR A 227 4.29 -1.56 7.48
N ILE A 228 4.22 -2.71 6.80
CA ILE A 228 3.94 -2.80 5.35
C ILE A 228 2.64 -3.58 5.15
N ALA A 229 1.66 -2.99 4.48
CA ALA A 229 0.41 -3.66 4.12
C ALA A 229 0.13 -3.55 2.62
N HIS A 230 -0.25 -4.65 1.95
CA HIS A 230 -0.57 -4.62 0.52
C HIS A 230 -1.52 -5.73 0.11
N LEU A 231 -2.27 -5.48 -0.97
CA LEU A 231 -3.14 -6.48 -1.57
C LEU A 231 -2.32 -7.47 -2.40
N ASP A 232 -2.56 -8.75 -2.18
CA ASP A 232 -1.98 -9.87 -2.90
C ASP A 232 -2.73 -10.09 -4.22
N VAL A 233 -2.48 -9.20 -5.19
CA VAL A 233 -3.14 -9.15 -6.51
C VAL A 233 -2.84 -10.36 -7.44
N LEU A 234 -2.00 -11.26 -6.96
CA LEU A 234 -1.31 -12.39 -7.59
C LEU A 234 -2.11 -13.32 -8.52
N ASN A 235 -3.44 -13.31 -8.51
CA ASN A 235 -4.23 -14.32 -9.21
C ASN A 235 -5.35 -13.77 -10.10
N LEU A 236 -5.41 -12.46 -10.30
CA LEU A 236 -6.45 -11.88 -11.13
C LEU A 236 -6.19 -12.13 -12.63
N PHE A 237 -4.91 -12.05 -13.06
CA PHE A 237 -4.53 -12.00 -14.48
C PHE A 237 -3.65 -13.15 -15.00
N ASN A 238 -3.91 -14.39 -14.59
CA ASN A 238 -3.47 -15.54 -15.40
C ASN A 238 -4.44 -15.68 -16.60
N PHE A 239 -4.22 -14.88 -17.64
CA PHE A 239 -4.98 -14.91 -18.91
C PHE A 239 -4.01 -15.32 -20.02
N ASN A 240 -3.76 -16.64 -20.12
CA ASN A 240 -2.79 -17.20 -21.05
C ASN A 240 -3.29 -18.45 -21.78
N ASP A 241 -4.60 -18.65 -21.89
CA ASP A 241 -5.15 -19.69 -22.76
C ASP A 241 -5.95 -18.99 -23.87
N ASP A 242 -5.33 -18.88 -25.05
CA ASP A 242 -5.97 -18.87 -26.39
C ASP A 242 -6.10 -17.59 -27.25
N ASP A 243 -5.52 -16.44 -26.92
CA ASP A 243 -5.43 -15.32 -27.90
C ASP A 243 -4.01 -15.20 -28.52
N GLU A 244 -3.80 -15.91 -29.63
CA GLU A 244 -2.57 -15.85 -30.45
C GLU A 244 -2.24 -14.45 -31.03
N ASP A 245 -3.18 -13.50 -30.95
CA ASP A 245 -3.03 -12.14 -31.52
C ASP A 245 -2.58 -11.07 -30.49
N ASN A 246 -2.30 -11.44 -29.23
CA ASN A 246 -1.88 -10.50 -28.18
C ASN A 246 -0.41 -10.67 -27.75
N ASP A 247 0.51 -10.27 -28.63
CA ASP A 247 1.96 -10.11 -28.34
C ASP A 247 2.25 -9.24 -27.09
N TYR A 248 1.25 -8.48 -26.61
CA TYR A 248 1.35 -7.56 -25.48
C TYR A 248 1.44 -8.21 -24.08
N ASN A 249 1.25 -9.54 -23.95
CA ASN A 249 0.86 -10.12 -22.65
C ASN A 249 1.92 -11.00 -21.94
N ALA A 250 2.77 -11.73 -22.66
CA ALA A 250 3.63 -12.76 -22.03
C ALA A 250 4.75 -12.18 -21.15
N GLU A 251 5.50 -11.18 -21.65
CA GLU A 251 6.61 -10.55 -20.90
C GLU A 251 6.10 -9.82 -19.65
N THR A 252 5.03 -9.04 -19.81
CA THR A 252 4.40 -8.31 -18.69
C THR A 252 3.86 -9.26 -17.63
N TYR A 253 3.27 -10.39 -18.04
CA TYR A 253 2.81 -11.41 -17.13
C TYR A 253 3.97 -12.02 -16.32
N GLN A 254 5.08 -12.37 -16.99
CA GLN A 254 6.28 -12.85 -16.31
C GLN A 254 6.81 -11.83 -15.30
N LYS A 255 6.80 -10.53 -15.65
CA LYS A 255 7.20 -9.46 -14.72
C LYS A 255 6.31 -9.38 -13.49
N ILE A 256 4.98 -9.45 -13.67
CA ILE A 256 4.04 -9.47 -12.55
C ILE A 256 4.29 -10.68 -11.65
N GLN A 257 4.52 -11.87 -12.22
CA GLN A 257 4.84 -13.08 -11.47
C GLN A 257 6.17 -12.95 -10.70
N GLN A 258 7.18 -12.30 -11.27
CA GLN A 258 8.45 -12.04 -10.57
C GLN A 258 8.26 -11.12 -9.36
N ILE A 259 7.55 -10.00 -9.53
CA ILE A 259 7.27 -9.03 -8.46
C ILE A 259 6.55 -9.70 -7.29
N THR A 260 5.48 -10.37 -7.65
CA THR A 260 4.68 -11.25 -6.81
C THR A 260 5.51 -12.24 -6.00
N SER A 261 6.39 -12.99 -6.68
CA SER A 261 7.15 -14.06 -6.05
C SER A 261 8.17 -13.46 -5.07
N ALA A 262 8.77 -12.34 -5.45
CA ALA A 262 9.65 -11.56 -4.58
C ALA A 262 8.91 -11.02 -3.36
N ARG A 263 7.73 -10.43 -3.52
CA ARG A 263 6.89 -9.94 -2.40
C ARG A 263 6.50 -11.08 -1.46
N ASN A 264 6.02 -12.20 -2.00
CA ASN A 264 5.63 -13.34 -1.18
C ASN A 264 6.82 -13.92 -0.39
N SER A 265 7.95 -14.16 -1.06
CA SER A 265 9.17 -14.66 -0.42
C SER A 265 9.72 -13.70 0.65
N LEU A 266 9.89 -12.42 0.30
CA LEU A 266 10.54 -11.45 1.18
C LEU A 266 9.61 -10.93 2.28
N LEU A 267 8.37 -10.56 1.93
CA LEU A 267 7.44 -9.83 2.79
C LEU A 267 6.32 -10.68 3.39
N TYR A 268 6.06 -11.89 2.89
CA TYR A 268 5.13 -12.81 3.55
C TYR A 268 5.86 -13.95 4.26
N GLU A 269 6.77 -14.65 3.58
CA GLU A 269 7.54 -15.76 4.18
C GLU A 269 8.65 -15.26 5.11
N GLY A 270 9.07 -14.00 4.96
CA GLY A 270 9.98 -13.33 5.88
C GLY A 270 11.45 -13.44 5.53
N ASN A 271 11.79 -13.88 4.32
CA ASN A 271 13.18 -14.00 3.86
C ASN A 271 13.92 -12.65 3.84
N ILE A 272 13.21 -11.53 3.96
CA ILE A 272 13.83 -10.21 4.13
C ILE A 272 14.73 -10.12 5.37
N ILE A 273 14.47 -10.92 6.41
CA ILE A 273 15.25 -10.90 7.66
C ILE A 273 16.72 -11.24 7.44
N ASP A 274 17.01 -12.22 6.59
CA ASP A 274 18.39 -12.64 6.30
C ASP A 274 19.20 -11.48 5.69
N HIS A 275 18.54 -10.60 4.94
CA HIS A 275 19.16 -9.41 4.34
C HIS A 275 19.34 -8.25 5.33
N LEU A 276 18.58 -8.23 6.43
CA LEU A 276 18.64 -7.19 7.47
C LEU A 276 19.60 -7.54 8.61
N HIS A 277 20.10 -8.77 8.67
CA HIS A 277 21.04 -9.24 9.70
C HIS A 277 22.47 -8.68 9.58
N SER A 278 22.77 -7.78 8.63
CA SER A 278 24.10 -7.19 8.49
C SER A 278 24.53 -6.43 9.76
N SER A 279 25.81 -6.52 10.13
CA SER A 279 26.32 -5.96 11.39
C SER A 279 26.20 -4.43 11.47
N GLU A 280 26.28 -3.75 10.33
CA GLU A 280 26.23 -2.27 10.24
C GLU A 280 24.83 -1.73 10.52
N LEU A 281 23.77 -2.41 10.05
CA LEU A 281 22.38 -2.00 10.29
C LEU A 281 21.92 -2.24 11.74
N ASN A 282 22.63 -3.09 12.46
CA ASN A 282 22.24 -3.61 13.77
C ASN A 282 23.03 -3.01 14.93
N VAL A 283 23.83 -1.97 14.68
CA VAL A 283 24.53 -1.18 15.69
C VAL A 283 24.06 0.26 15.59
N CYS A 284 23.35 0.74 16.62
CA CYS A 284 22.91 2.13 16.70
C CYS A 284 23.76 2.89 17.72
N GLU A 285 24.27 4.06 17.34
CA GLU A 285 24.85 5.01 18.27
C GLU A 285 23.73 5.88 18.85
N VAL A 286 23.65 5.97 20.17
CA VAL A 286 22.67 6.82 20.85
C VAL A 286 23.43 7.89 21.60
N ASP A 287 23.12 9.15 21.24
CA ASP A 287 23.54 10.33 21.97
C ASP A 287 22.51 10.54 23.09
N TYR A 288 22.95 10.45 24.36
CA TYR A 288 22.14 10.94 25.47
C TYR A 288 22.43 12.43 25.61
N ASP A 289 21.37 13.24 25.72
CA ASP A 289 21.46 14.58 26.27
C ASP A 289 21.94 14.44 27.73
N SER A 290 23.26 14.45 27.92
CA SER A 290 23.83 14.56 29.26
C SER A 290 23.66 16.01 29.68
N ASP A 291 22.86 16.22 30.73
CA ASP A 291 22.85 17.46 31.51
C ASP A 291 24.28 17.98 31.68
N ASP A 292 24.43 19.28 31.41
CA ASP A 292 25.64 20.08 31.49
C ASP A 292 26.65 19.55 32.51
N THR A 293 27.68 18.83 32.05
CA THR A 293 29.08 18.97 32.46
C THR A 293 29.95 17.88 31.81
N MET A 294 31.02 18.34 31.15
CA MET A 294 32.19 17.58 30.65
C MET A 294 32.05 16.86 29.29
N GLU A 295 32.56 17.53 28.25
CA GLU A 295 33.49 17.14 27.16
C GLU A 295 33.83 15.65 26.82
N ASN A 296 33.10 14.65 27.28
CA ASN A 296 33.27 13.24 26.89
C ASN A 296 31.90 12.55 26.81
N SER A 297 31.08 12.94 25.82
CA SER A 297 29.89 12.17 25.45
C SER A 297 30.31 10.80 24.89
N ARG A 298 30.39 9.80 25.77
CA ARG A 298 30.59 8.41 25.36
C ARG A 298 29.33 7.94 24.65
N LYS A 299 29.32 7.99 23.31
CA LYS A 299 28.27 7.38 22.48
C LYS A 299 28.13 5.91 22.85
N ARG A 300 26.96 5.52 23.39
CA ARG A 300 26.69 4.13 23.72
C ARG A 300 26.18 3.43 22.46
N LYS A 301 26.86 2.34 22.08
CA LYS A 301 26.42 1.47 20.99
C LYS A 301 25.36 0.50 21.51
N ILE A 302 24.14 0.60 21.00
CA ILE A 302 23.07 -0.36 21.25
C ILE A 302 23.09 -1.39 20.12
N LYS A 303 23.22 -2.66 20.49
CA LYS A 303 23.04 -3.77 19.55
C LYS A 303 21.55 -4.05 19.37
N THR A 304 21.15 -4.29 18.14
CA THR A 304 19.78 -4.63 17.78
C THR A 304 19.73 -5.89 16.94
N ILE A 305 18.55 -6.51 16.85
CA ILE A 305 18.29 -7.62 15.93
C ILE A 305 16.97 -7.37 15.20
N PRO A 306 16.89 -7.69 13.90
CA PRO A 306 15.64 -7.61 13.18
C PRO A 306 14.72 -8.76 13.61
N LYS A 307 13.43 -8.49 13.74
CA LYS A 307 12.40 -9.51 13.96
C LYS A 307 11.22 -9.28 13.06
N PHE A 308 10.64 -10.36 12.56
CA PHE A 308 9.59 -10.32 11.58
C PHE A 308 8.31 -11.00 12.04
N ASN A 309 7.19 -10.42 11.64
CA ASN A 309 5.89 -11.06 11.69
C ASN A 309 5.12 -10.72 10.41
N SER A 310 4.44 -11.70 9.85
CA SER A 310 3.54 -11.49 8.71
C SER A 310 2.18 -12.13 8.94
N TYR A 311 1.19 -11.61 8.23
CA TYR A 311 -0.18 -12.10 8.21
C TYR A 311 -0.69 -12.08 6.78
N LYS A 312 -1.44 -13.12 6.40
CA LYS A 312 -2.23 -13.15 5.16
C LYS A 312 -3.69 -13.22 5.55
N LEU A 313 -4.36 -12.08 5.49
CA LEU A 313 -5.75 -11.94 5.89
C LEU A 313 -6.67 -12.17 4.68
N PRO A 314 -7.78 -12.91 4.85
CA PRO A 314 -8.81 -12.97 3.82
C PRO A 314 -9.43 -11.57 3.68
N SER A 315 -9.24 -10.97 2.52
CA SER A 315 -9.68 -9.62 2.16
C SER A 315 -10.42 -9.69 0.84
N SER A 316 -11.22 -8.68 0.54
CA SER A 316 -12.10 -8.66 -0.61
C SER A 316 -12.32 -7.25 -1.17
N LEU A 317 -12.53 -7.19 -2.48
CA LEU A 317 -13.04 -6.01 -3.16
C LEU A 317 -14.51 -6.22 -3.47
N PHE A 318 -15.27 -5.12 -3.43
CA PHE A 318 -16.71 -5.15 -3.59
C PHE A 318 -17.18 -4.07 -4.56
N SER A 319 -18.20 -4.39 -5.36
CA SER A 319 -18.79 -3.44 -6.28
C SER A 319 -20.28 -3.70 -6.49
N LYS A 320 -21.02 -2.68 -6.96
CA LYS A 320 -22.46 -2.84 -7.24
C LYS A 320 -22.73 -3.52 -8.58
N SER A 321 -21.78 -3.42 -9.51
CA SER A 321 -21.88 -3.95 -10.87
C SER A 321 -20.59 -4.69 -11.29
N LEU A 322 -20.68 -5.55 -12.29
CA LEU A 322 -19.51 -6.20 -12.90
C LEU A 322 -18.61 -5.18 -13.60
N ALA A 323 -19.19 -4.11 -14.15
CA ALA A 323 -18.44 -3.01 -14.73
C ALA A 323 -17.54 -2.31 -13.70
N ASP A 324 -18.09 -1.99 -12.53
CA ASP A 324 -17.32 -1.43 -11.43
C ASP A 324 -16.31 -2.44 -10.85
N MET A 325 -16.63 -3.74 -10.86
CA MET A 325 -15.67 -4.77 -10.47
C MET A 325 -14.47 -4.81 -11.43
N SER A 326 -14.73 -4.67 -12.73
CA SER A 326 -13.70 -4.63 -13.77
C SER A 326 -12.79 -3.41 -13.61
N VAL A 327 -13.36 -2.28 -13.17
CA VAL A 327 -12.59 -1.09 -12.79
C VAL A 327 -11.72 -1.34 -11.57
N LEU A 328 -12.22 -2.01 -10.52
CA LEU A 328 -11.41 -2.36 -9.35
C LEU A 328 -10.25 -3.31 -9.73
N LEU A 329 -10.50 -4.22 -10.67
CA LEU A 329 -9.49 -5.15 -11.20
C LEU A 329 -8.43 -4.45 -12.06
N LEU A 330 -8.70 -3.25 -12.61
CA LEU A 330 -7.67 -2.45 -13.27
C LEU A 330 -6.50 -2.11 -12.35
N ILE A 331 -6.66 -2.14 -11.02
CA ILE A 331 -5.57 -1.80 -10.08
C ILE A 331 -4.31 -2.64 -10.30
N ASP A 332 -4.48 -3.90 -10.73
CA ASP A 332 -3.37 -4.79 -11.06
C ASP A 332 -2.70 -4.45 -12.41
N GLN A 333 -3.44 -3.75 -13.28
CA GLN A 333 -2.98 -3.31 -14.59
C GLN A 333 -2.46 -1.87 -14.61
N LEU A 334 -2.76 -1.06 -13.60
CA LEU A 334 -2.33 0.33 -13.50
C LEU A 334 -0.81 0.52 -13.60
N PRO A 335 0.05 -0.34 -13.02
CA PRO A 335 1.50 -0.21 -13.21
C PRO A 335 1.92 -0.32 -14.69
N LYS A 336 1.07 -0.86 -15.58
CA LYS A 336 1.32 -0.96 -17.03
C LYS A 336 0.99 0.33 -17.77
N VAL A 337 0.20 1.19 -17.14
CA VAL A 337 -0.28 2.44 -17.73
C VAL A 337 0.73 3.53 -17.39
N LYS A 338 1.37 4.10 -18.41
CA LYS A 338 2.31 5.22 -18.19
C LYS A 338 1.56 6.38 -17.56
N ASN A 339 2.05 6.89 -16.44
CA ASN A 339 1.49 8.07 -15.79
C ASN A 339 1.76 9.33 -16.64
N ASP A 340 0.85 9.64 -17.55
CA ASP A 340 0.94 10.78 -18.48
C ASP A 340 -0.45 11.29 -18.90
N ASP A 341 -0.47 12.40 -19.65
CA ASP A 341 -1.72 13.03 -20.08
C ASP A 341 -2.33 12.41 -21.34
N ARG A 342 -1.82 11.25 -21.81
CA ARG A 342 -2.46 10.55 -22.93
C ARG A 342 -3.77 9.95 -22.47
N LYS A 343 -4.72 9.85 -23.40
CA LYS A 343 -6.01 9.21 -23.14
C LYS A 343 -5.82 7.76 -22.73
N PHE A 344 -6.62 7.32 -21.77
CA PHE A 344 -6.67 5.93 -21.39
C PHE A 344 -7.10 5.04 -22.56
N ASP A 345 -6.39 3.92 -22.76
CA ASP A 345 -6.81 2.89 -23.71
C ASP A 345 -7.98 2.09 -23.13
N ILE A 346 -9.19 2.52 -23.48
CA ILE A 346 -10.43 1.92 -22.99
C ILE A 346 -10.54 0.43 -23.28
N ARG A 347 -9.84 -0.08 -24.31
CA ARG A 347 -9.82 -1.50 -24.67
C ARG A 347 -9.31 -2.38 -23.54
N LEU A 348 -8.43 -1.85 -22.68
CA LEU A 348 -7.97 -2.56 -21.50
C LEU A 348 -9.13 -2.88 -20.54
N LEU A 349 -10.01 -1.90 -20.29
CA LEU A 349 -11.17 -2.07 -19.43
C LEU A 349 -12.25 -2.96 -20.08
N GLU A 350 -12.46 -2.80 -21.39
CA GLU A 350 -13.39 -3.64 -22.16
C GLU A 350 -13.00 -5.12 -22.07
N ASN A 351 -11.71 -5.45 -22.28
CA ASN A 351 -11.20 -6.81 -22.18
C ASN A 351 -11.39 -7.42 -20.78
N ILE A 352 -11.13 -6.65 -19.72
CA ILE A 352 -11.35 -7.10 -18.33
C ILE A 352 -12.83 -7.37 -18.09
N LEU A 353 -13.70 -6.49 -18.58
CA LEU A 353 -15.14 -6.60 -18.41
C LEU A 353 -15.70 -7.86 -19.07
N GLU A 354 -15.27 -8.17 -20.30
CA GLU A 354 -15.67 -9.39 -20.99
C GLU A 354 -15.29 -10.65 -20.18
N GLN A 355 -14.07 -10.69 -19.66
CA GLN A 355 -13.57 -11.81 -18.85
C GLN A 355 -14.31 -11.93 -17.51
N VAL A 356 -14.58 -10.82 -16.83
CA VAL A 356 -15.35 -10.80 -15.58
C VAL A 356 -16.77 -11.33 -15.81
N LYS A 357 -17.41 -10.95 -16.93
CA LYS A 357 -18.71 -11.47 -17.32
C LYS A 357 -18.65 -12.96 -17.64
N GLU A 358 -17.64 -13.43 -18.37
CA GLU A 358 -17.45 -14.85 -18.67
C GLU A 358 -17.31 -15.68 -17.39
N VAL A 359 -16.48 -15.23 -16.45
CA VAL A 359 -16.33 -15.89 -15.14
C VAL A 359 -17.64 -15.86 -14.37
N ALA A 360 -18.39 -14.75 -14.41
CA ALA A 360 -19.69 -14.65 -13.77
C ALA A 360 -20.72 -15.64 -14.35
N MET A 361 -20.66 -15.94 -15.64
CA MET A 361 -21.54 -16.90 -16.32
C MET A 361 -21.10 -18.36 -16.18
N THR A 362 -19.83 -18.61 -15.88
CA THR A 362 -19.27 -19.96 -15.82
C THR A 362 -19.88 -20.76 -14.66
N PRO A 363 -20.54 -21.91 -14.91
CA PRO A 363 -21.04 -22.78 -13.85
C PRO A 363 -19.90 -23.34 -13.02
N VAL A 364 -20.04 -23.36 -11.70
CA VAL A 364 -19.03 -23.92 -10.80
C VAL A 364 -19.55 -25.18 -10.12
N GLY A 365 -18.74 -26.25 -10.17
CA GLY A 365 -19.04 -27.50 -9.49
C GLY A 365 -19.11 -27.34 -7.97
N GLU A 366 -19.82 -28.23 -7.29
CA GLU A 366 -19.97 -28.19 -5.84
C GLU A 366 -18.60 -28.16 -5.12
N GLY A 367 -18.45 -27.22 -4.18
CA GLY A 367 -17.20 -27.03 -3.42
C GLY A 367 -16.07 -26.30 -4.16
N LYS A 368 -16.25 -25.91 -5.42
CA LYS A 368 -15.28 -25.07 -6.16
C LYS A 368 -15.65 -23.59 -6.08
N LYS A 369 -14.66 -22.71 -6.19
CA LYS A 369 -14.84 -21.25 -6.33
C LYS A 369 -14.70 -20.84 -7.80
N LYS A 370 -15.41 -19.78 -8.21
CA LYS A 370 -15.13 -19.09 -9.48
C LYS A 370 -13.70 -18.55 -9.47
N LYS A 371 -13.15 -18.26 -10.66
CA LYS A 371 -11.88 -17.54 -10.79
C LYS A 371 -11.92 -16.29 -9.89
N PHE A 372 -10.81 -16.00 -9.21
CA PHE A 372 -10.66 -14.88 -8.25
C PHE A 372 -11.74 -14.81 -7.15
N GLY A 373 -12.43 -15.92 -6.87
CA GLY A 373 -13.50 -15.97 -5.88
C GLY A 373 -14.72 -15.11 -6.22
N LEU A 374 -14.95 -14.82 -7.51
CA LEU A 374 -16.07 -13.97 -7.93
C LEU A 374 -17.41 -14.56 -7.48
N GLU A 375 -18.16 -13.79 -6.70
CA GLU A 375 -19.48 -14.20 -6.24
C GLU A 375 -20.38 -13.00 -5.97
N ARG A 376 -21.70 -13.26 -5.88
CA ARG A 376 -22.62 -12.31 -5.27
C ARG A 376 -22.56 -12.47 -3.76
N GLY A 377 -22.51 -11.36 -3.05
CA GLY A 377 -22.53 -11.32 -1.59
C GLY A 377 -23.32 -10.13 -1.07
N THR A 378 -23.21 -9.92 0.24
CA THR A 378 -23.82 -8.77 0.90
C THR A 378 -22.76 -8.00 1.67
N ARG A 379 -22.73 -6.68 1.52
CA ARG A 379 -21.87 -5.79 2.31
C ARG A 379 -22.66 -4.54 2.68
N GLY A 380 -22.71 -4.22 3.98
CA GLY A 380 -23.47 -3.05 4.44
C GLY A 380 -24.98 -3.09 4.17
N GLY A 381 -25.56 -4.29 4.02
CA GLY A 381 -26.96 -4.48 3.64
C GLY A 381 -27.23 -4.41 2.13
N GLU A 382 -26.21 -4.18 1.31
CA GLU A 382 -26.32 -4.08 -0.14
C GLU A 382 -25.91 -5.40 -0.81
N ILE A 383 -26.63 -5.80 -1.86
CA ILE A 383 -26.22 -6.91 -2.73
C ILE A 383 -25.10 -6.39 -3.63
N VAL A 384 -23.95 -7.05 -3.59
CA VAL A 384 -22.74 -6.64 -4.30
C VAL A 384 -22.09 -7.82 -5.00
N TRP A 385 -21.27 -7.52 -6.00
CA TRP A 385 -20.23 -8.43 -6.46
C TRP A 385 -19.04 -8.36 -5.51
N LYS A 386 -18.39 -9.49 -5.31
CA LYS A 386 -17.22 -9.66 -4.46
C LYS A 386 -16.17 -10.45 -5.20
N ILE A 387 -14.91 -10.07 -5.05
CA ILE A 387 -13.75 -10.90 -5.40
C ILE A 387 -12.84 -11.06 -4.19
N ASP A 388 -12.24 -12.24 -4.05
CA ASP A 388 -11.30 -12.53 -2.97
C ASP A 388 -9.92 -12.01 -3.38
N ILE A 389 -9.35 -11.09 -2.59
CA ILE A 389 -7.99 -10.58 -2.77
C ILE A 389 -7.31 -10.50 -1.40
N PRO A 390 -6.41 -11.43 -1.05
CA PRO A 390 -5.80 -11.46 0.27
C PRO A 390 -5.04 -10.17 0.57
N LEU A 391 -5.04 -9.77 1.84
CA LEU A 391 -4.23 -8.66 2.33
C LEU A 391 -3.02 -9.25 3.04
N ILE A 392 -1.82 -8.88 2.60
CA ILE A 392 -0.57 -9.22 3.27
C ILE A 392 -0.16 -8.06 4.16
N ILE A 393 0.13 -8.35 5.42
CA ILE A 393 0.70 -7.42 6.39
C ILE A 393 2.05 -7.97 6.83
N SER A 394 3.08 -7.13 6.83
CA SER A 394 4.46 -7.45 7.17
C SER A 394 4.94 -6.43 8.19
N ILE A 395 5.48 -6.90 9.32
CA ILE A 395 5.96 -6.05 10.40
C ILE A 395 7.41 -6.44 10.68
N ILE A 396 8.31 -5.49 10.49
CA ILE A 396 9.74 -5.63 10.79
C ILE A 396 10.05 -4.77 12.01
N ARG A 397 10.55 -5.37 13.09
CA ARG A 397 10.95 -4.68 14.32
C ARG A 397 12.46 -4.67 14.48
N LYS A 398 13.01 -3.59 15.02
CA LYS A 398 14.42 -3.46 15.39
C LYS A 398 14.58 -3.64 16.90
N GLU A 399 14.62 -4.88 17.36
CA GLU A 399 14.60 -5.18 18.81
C GLU A 399 15.95 -4.90 19.48
N LYS A 400 15.93 -4.26 20.66
CA LYS A 400 17.13 -4.03 21.48
C LYS A 400 17.63 -5.39 22.01
N VAL A 401 18.94 -5.68 21.88
CA VAL A 401 19.56 -6.85 22.53
C VAL A 401 19.92 -6.46 23.96
N HIS A 402 19.20 -7.02 24.93
CA HIS A 402 19.60 -6.91 26.34
C HIS A 402 20.77 -7.86 26.59
N ILE A 403 21.95 -7.29 26.89
CA ILE A 403 23.16 -8.03 27.28
C ILE A 403 23.19 -8.15 28.80
#